data_AF-A0A392MEE1-F1
#
_entry.id   AF-A0A392MEE1-F1
#
_cell.length_a   1.000
_cell.length_b   1.000
_cell.length_c   1.000
_cell.angle_alpha   90.00
_cell.angle_beta   90.00
_cell.angle_gamma   90.00
#
_symmetry.space_group_name_H-M   'P 1'
#
loop_
_entity.id
_entity.type
_entity.pdbx_description
1 polymer ?
#
loop_
_entity_poly.entity_id
_entity_poly.type
_entity_poly.pdbx_seq_one_letter_code
_entity_poly.pdbx_strand_id
1 'polypeptide(L)'
;MDRGSMTKPFTVDEVKAAVWDCGSFKSPGPDGINLGFFKDFWTELQGDVMQFISEFHRNGRLTKGLNSTFIALISKVDSPQRLNDFRPISLVGSLYKILAKVLANRLRLVIGSVISESQTAFVKDRQILDGILIANEVVDEARKSKKELMLFKVDFEKAYDSVDWDYLDVVMGRMSFPTLWKKWIKECVCSATASVLVNGSPTDEFPLERGLRQWDPLSPFLFLLAAEGLNVLMKAMVENNLFTG
;
A
#
# COMPACT_ATOMS: atom_id res chain seq x y z
N MET A 1 -18.22 -1.05 -8.99
CA MET A 1 -17.87 0.21 -9.70
C MET A 1 -17.07 -0.14 -10.92
N ASP A 2 -17.31 0.54 -12.04
CA ASP A 2 -16.55 0.35 -13.28
C ASP A 2 -15.11 0.85 -13.11
N ARG A 3 -14.12 0.09 -13.59
CA ARG A 3 -12.69 0.44 -13.55
C ARG A 3 -12.38 1.71 -14.34
N GLY A 4 -13.23 2.08 -15.29
CA GLY A 4 -13.19 3.37 -15.98
C GLY A 4 -13.39 4.59 -15.07
N SER A 5 -13.94 4.42 -13.86
CA SER A 5 -14.10 5.51 -12.89
C SER A 5 -12.81 5.87 -12.15
N MET A 6 -11.83 4.97 -12.11
CA MET A 6 -10.58 5.14 -11.34
C MET A 6 -9.72 6.30 -11.83
N THR A 7 -9.85 6.65 -13.12
CA THR A 7 -9.05 7.68 -13.79
C THR A 7 -9.83 8.96 -14.07
N LYS A 8 -11.04 9.11 -13.52
CA LYS A 8 -11.80 10.37 -13.63
C LYS A 8 -11.03 11.54 -12.99
N PRO A 9 -11.23 12.79 -13.46
CA PRO A 9 -10.66 13.97 -12.82
C PRO A 9 -10.93 13.98 -11.32
N PHE A 10 -9.98 14.51 -10.54
CA PHE A 10 -10.14 14.52 -9.10
C PHE A 10 -11.11 15.62 -8.64
N THR A 11 -11.97 15.35 -7.65
CA THR A 11 -12.94 16.32 -7.13
C THR A 11 -12.47 16.95 -5.82
N VAL A 12 -12.94 18.17 -5.53
CA VAL A 12 -12.61 18.83 -4.26
C VAL A 12 -13.08 18.00 -3.07
N ASP A 13 -14.28 17.42 -3.15
CA ASP A 13 -14.86 16.62 -2.08
C ASP A 13 -14.06 15.35 -1.80
N GLU A 14 -13.59 14.63 -2.83
CA GLU A 14 -12.82 13.41 -2.60
C GLU A 14 -11.43 13.72 -2.02
N VAL A 15 -10.82 14.83 -2.44
CA VAL A 15 -9.53 15.28 -1.92
C VAL A 15 -9.69 15.74 -0.48
N LYS A 16 -10.72 16.53 -0.18
CA LYS A 16 -11.06 16.96 1.18
C LYS A 16 -11.31 15.75 2.08
N ALA A 17 -12.10 14.78 1.62
CA ALA A 17 -12.34 13.55 2.37
C ALA A 17 -11.02 12.80 2.67
N ALA A 18 -10.09 12.74 1.72
CA ALA A 18 -8.77 12.15 1.94
C ALA A 18 -7.96 12.87 3.04
N VAL A 19 -8.00 14.21 3.09
CA VAL A 19 -7.36 14.99 4.17
C VAL A 19 -8.01 14.68 5.53
N TRP A 20 -9.34 14.66 5.61
CA TRP A 20 -10.08 14.43 6.86
C TRP A 20 -9.96 13.00 7.39
N ASP A 21 -9.89 12.00 6.51
CA ASP A 21 -9.65 10.60 6.84
C ASP A 21 -8.27 10.36 7.49
N CYS A 22 -7.33 11.27 7.31
CA CYS A 22 -5.99 11.16 7.87
C CYS A 22 -5.90 11.79 9.27
N GLY A 23 -5.05 11.24 10.14
CA GLY A 23 -4.78 11.83 11.44
C GLY A 23 -4.06 13.18 11.32
N SER A 24 -4.53 14.19 12.07
CA SER A 24 -4.03 15.57 11.98
C SER A 24 -2.58 15.72 12.44
N PHE A 25 -2.25 15.20 13.63
CA PHE A 25 -0.95 15.42 14.29
C PHE A 25 -0.02 14.20 14.20
N LYS A 26 0.05 13.57 13.03
CA LYS A 26 1.05 12.52 12.75
C LYS A 26 2.40 13.17 12.40
N SER A 27 3.49 12.44 12.64
CA SER A 27 4.84 12.91 12.31
C SER A 27 4.94 13.34 10.84
N PRO A 28 5.53 14.52 10.56
CA PRO A 28 5.65 15.04 9.21
C PRO A 28 6.73 14.30 8.41
N GLY A 29 6.67 14.45 7.08
CA GLY A 29 7.74 14.02 6.19
C GLY A 29 8.82 15.10 6.05
N PRO A 30 9.63 15.04 4.98
CA PRO A 30 10.66 16.05 4.69
C PRO A 30 10.16 17.49 4.54
N ASP A 31 8.86 17.67 4.28
CA ASP A 31 8.22 18.98 4.19
C ASP A 31 7.98 19.65 5.56
N GLY A 32 8.09 18.91 6.66
CA GLY A 32 7.90 19.45 8.01
C GLY A 32 6.45 19.80 8.36
N ILE A 33 5.49 19.53 7.46
CA ILE A 33 4.08 19.91 7.61
C ILE A 33 3.26 18.67 7.94
N ASN A 34 2.34 18.79 8.90
CA ASN A 34 1.35 17.75 9.22
C ASN A 34 -0.01 18.06 8.58
N LEU A 35 -0.91 17.07 8.53
CA LEU A 35 -2.23 17.26 7.93
C LEU A 35 -3.20 18.10 8.77
N GLY A 36 -2.87 18.38 10.03
CA GLY A 36 -3.58 19.38 10.84
C GLY A 36 -3.52 20.77 10.20
N PHE A 37 -2.34 21.18 9.74
CA PHE A 37 -2.17 22.43 9.00
C PHE A 37 -3.12 22.54 7.78
N PHE A 38 -3.21 21.48 6.98
CA PHE A 38 -4.11 21.45 5.83
C PHE A 38 -5.60 21.49 6.22
N LYS A 39 -5.97 20.97 7.39
CA LYS A 39 -7.36 21.03 7.89
C LYS A 39 -7.69 22.43 8.41
N ASP A 40 -6.77 23.03 9.17
CA ASP A 40 -6.96 24.34 9.79
C ASP A 40 -7.01 25.46 8.75
N PHE A 41 -6.20 25.34 7.68
CA PHE A 41 -6.09 26.34 6.59
C PHE A 41 -6.67 25.84 5.26
N TRP A 42 -7.66 24.93 5.30
CA TRP A 42 -8.22 24.33 4.08
C TRP A 42 -8.83 25.37 3.14
N THR A 43 -9.50 26.38 3.68
CA THR A 43 -10.19 27.41 2.90
C THR A 43 -9.22 28.17 1.99
N GLU A 44 -8.02 28.43 2.50
CA GLU A 44 -6.92 29.13 1.84
C GLU A 44 -6.14 28.20 0.90
N LEU A 45 -5.86 26.96 1.34
CA LEU A 45 -4.95 26.04 0.63
C LEU A 45 -5.62 25.15 -0.41
N GLN A 46 -6.95 24.98 -0.38
CA GLN A 46 -7.65 24.04 -1.27
C GLN A 46 -7.38 24.31 -2.76
N GLY A 47 -7.19 25.57 -3.16
CA GLY A 47 -6.87 25.94 -4.54
C GLY A 47 -5.54 25.33 -4.98
N ASP A 48 -4.49 25.52 -4.18
CA ASP A 48 -3.14 25.02 -4.45
C ASP A 48 -3.09 23.49 -4.41
N VAL A 49 -3.76 22.87 -3.43
CA VAL A 49 -3.86 21.40 -3.33
C VAL A 49 -4.56 20.82 -4.56
N MET A 50 -5.65 21.44 -5.01
CA MET A 50 -6.39 20.99 -6.19
C MET A 50 -5.59 21.22 -7.48
N GLN A 51 -4.82 22.29 -7.57
CA GLN A 51 -3.91 22.51 -8.69
C GLN A 51 -2.86 21.40 -8.76
N PHE A 52 -2.19 21.09 -7.65
CA PHE A 52 -1.22 19.99 -7.56
C PHE A 52 -1.81 18.66 -8.02
N ILE A 53 -2.98 18.29 -7.50
CA ILE A 53 -3.63 17.01 -7.82
C ILE A 53 -4.09 16.96 -9.29
N SER A 54 -4.57 18.09 -9.83
CA SER A 54 -4.98 18.19 -11.23
C SER A 54 -3.79 18.12 -12.19
N GLU A 55 -2.66 18.72 -11.83
CA GLU A 55 -1.41 18.61 -12.59
C GLU A 55 -0.88 17.17 -12.60
N PHE A 56 -0.91 16.48 -11.46
CA PHE A 56 -0.58 15.07 -11.38
C PHE A 56 -1.52 14.22 -12.25
N HIS A 57 -2.83 14.47 -12.22
CA HIS A 57 -3.80 13.77 -13.06
C HIS A 57 -3.44 13.86 -14.55
N ARG A 58 -3.21 15.09 -15.04
CA ARG A 58 -2.95 15.39 -16.45
C ARG A 58 -1.62 14.83 -16.93
N ASN A 59 -0.56 15.00 -16.13
CA ASN A 59 0.80 14.70 -16.56
C ASN A 59 1.24 13.28 -16.15
N GLY A 60 0.66 12.75 -15.07
CA GLY A 60 1.09 11.52 -14.41
C GLY A 60 2.51 11.60 -13.89
N ARG A 61 2.93 12.78 -13.41
CA ARG A 61 4.28 13.08 -12.92
C ARG A 61 4.21 13.86 -11.62
N LEU A 62 5.13 13.57 -10.70
CA LEU A 62 5.32 14.31 -9.46
C LEU A 62 6.43 15.35 -9.63
N THR A 63 6.25 16.53 -9.05
CA THR A 63 7.31 17.54 -8.98
C THR A 63 8.47 17.00 -8.15
N LYS A 64 9.71 17.26 -8.60
CA LYS A 64 10.93 16.80 -7.92
C LYS A 64 10.91 17.24 -6.45
N GLY A 65 11.24 16.31 -5.54
CA GLY A 65 11.26 16.53 -4.10
C GLY A 65 9.93 16.26 -3.38
N LEU A 66 8.78 16.24 -4.07
CA LEU A 66 7.49 15.91 -3.42
C LEU A 66 7.38 14.44 -3.02
N ASN A 67 8.14 13.56 -3.69
CA ASN A 67 8.15 12.13 -3.40
C ASN A 67 9.31 11.68 -2.50
N SER A 68 10.01 12.63 -1.87
CA SER A 68 11.02 12.36 -0.86
C SER A 68 10.38 11.87 0.44
N THR A 69 11.02 10.91 1.11
CA THR A 69 10.54 10.37 2.40
C THR A 69 11.66 10.24 3.42
N PHE A 70 11.33 10.38 4.69
CA PHE A 70 12.22 9.95 5.76
C PHE A 70 11.92 8.51 6.17
N ILE A 71 12.97 7.72 6.40
CA ILE A 71 12.86 6.39 7.00
C ILE A 71 13.26 6.51 8.48
N ALA A 72 12.27 6.43 9.36
CA ALA A 72 12.47 6.35 10.80
C ALA A 72 12.61 4.89 11.24
N LEU A 73 13.64 4.58 12.02
CA LEU A 73 13.86 3.23 12.56
C LEU A 73 13.20 3.12 13.94
N ILE A 74 12.09 2.39 14.03
CA ILE A 74 11.41 2.11 15.30
C ILE A 74 11.89 0.78 15.85
N SER A 75 12.39 0.76 17.08
CA SER A 75 12.85 -0.48 17.69
C SER A 75 11.69 -1.46 17.92
N LYS A 76 11.91 -2.74 17.61
CA LYS A 76 10.98 -3.84 17.93
C LYS A 76 11.26 -4.45 19.31
N VAL A 77 12.46 -4.21 19.86
CA VAL A 77 12.96 -4.79 21.11
C VAL A 77 13.63 -3.70 21.97
N ASP A 78 13.84 -3.94 23.26
CA ASP A 78 14.34 -2.90 24.17
C ASP A 78 15.78 -2.45 23.87
N SER A 79 16.61 -3.33 23.30
CA SER A 79 18.03 -3.06 23.02
C SER A 79 18.41 -3.59 21.63
N PRO A 80 18.01 -2.90 20.55
CA PRO A 80 18.25 -3.39 19.19
C PRO A 80 19.76 -3.40 18.89
N GLN A 81 20.27 -4.51 18.36
CA GLN A 81 21.68 -4.69 18.01
C GLN A 81 21.88 -4.89 16.50
N ARG A 82 20.82 -5.25 15.78
CA ARG A 82 20.84 -5.55 14.35
C ARG A 82 19.78 -4.73 13.63
N LEU A 83 19.97 -4.50 12.33
CA LEU A 83 18.98 -3.77 11.51
C LEU A 83 17.59 -4.46 11.51
N ASN A 84 17.56 -5.79 11.58
CA ASN A 84 16.31 -6.56 11.63
C ASN A 84 15.51 -6.33 12.93
N ASP A 85 16.16 -5.83 13.99
CA ASP A 85 15.51 -5.46 15.25
C ASP A 85 14.73 -4.15 15.13
N PHE A 86 14.87 -3.44 14.01
CA PHE A 86 14.10 -2.24 13.70
C PHE A 86 12.97 -2.53 12.72
N ARG A 87 11.88 -1.77 12.85
CA ARG A 87 10.83 -1.62 11.86
C ARG A 87 11.05 -0.26 11.17
N PRO A 88 11.36 -0.24 9.87
CA PRO A 88 11.43 1.02 9.13
C PRO A 88 10.02 1.60 8.93
N ILE A 89 9.84 2.87 9.24
CA ILE A 89 8.59 3.61 8.99
C ILE A 89 8.88 4.73 8.01
N SER A 90 8.12 4.79 6.91
CA SER A 90 8.24 5.89 5.95
C SER A 90 7.36 7.07 6.38
N LEU A 91 8.00 8.21 6.60
CA LEU A 91 7.35 9.51 6.80
C LEU A 91 7.33 10.21 5.45
N VAL A 92 6.21 10.07 4.75
CA VAL A 92 6.00 10.70 3.44
C VAL A 92 5.52 12.14 3.60
N GLY A 93 5.88 13.02 2.67
CA GLY A 93 5.42 14.41 2.65
C GLY A 93 3.89 14.51 2.56
N SER A 94 3.31 15.54 3.17
CA SER A 94 1.87 15.72 3.32
C SER A 94 1.14 15.85 1.98
N LEU A 95 1.65 16.61 1.00
CA LEU A 95 1.01 16.71 -0.32
C LEU A 95 0.95 15.36 -1.04
N TYR A 96 2.07 14.63 -1.07
CA TYR A 96 2.09 13.28 -1.62
C TYR A 96 1.14 12.35 -0.84
N LYS A 97 1.10 12.47 0.50
CA LYS A 97 0.20 11.67 1.35
C LYS A 97 -1.27 11.89 1.01
N ILE A 98 -1.68 13.12 0.72
CA ILE A 98 -3.04 13.44 0.26
C ILE A 98 -3.31 12.71 -1.06
N LEU A 99 -2.41 12.84 -2.05
CA LEU A 99 -2.55 12.14 -3.33
C LEU A 99 -2.62 10.62 -3.15
N ALA A 100 -1.68 10.03 -2.41
CA ALA A 100 -1.64 8.60 -2.13
C ALA A 100 -2.93 8.14 -1.44
N LYS A 101 -3.47 8.93 -0.51
CA LYS A 101 -4.74 8.64 0.16
C LYS A 101 -5.94 8.69 -0.80
N VAL A 102 -6.00 9.66 -1.71
CA VAL A 102 -7.04 9.72 -2.76
C VAL A 102 -6.98 8.47 -3.64
N LEU A 103 -5.79 8.09 -4.10
CA LEU A 103 -5.59 6.89 -4.90
C LEU A 103 -5.94 5.62 -4.11
N ALA A 104 -5.52 5.50 -2.86
CA ALA A 104 -5.88 4.37 -2.00
C ALA A 104 -7.40 4.25 -1.80
N ASN A 105 -8.08 5.38 -1.58
CA ASN A 105 -9.53 5.41 -1.45
C ASN A 105 -10.24 4.95 -2.73
N ARG A 106 -9.73 5.30 -3.93
CA ARG A 106 -10.24 4.78 -5.20
C ARG A 106 -9.96 3.29 -5.39
N LEU A 107 -8.75 2.83 -5.07
CA LEU A 107 -8.37 1.42 -5.17
C LEU A 107 -9.20 0.52 -4.25
N ARG A 108 -9.48 0.98 -3.03
CA ARG A 108 -10.33 0.30 -2.05
C ARG A 108 -11.71 -0.08 -2.61
N LEU A 109 -12.25 0.70 -3.55
CA LEU A 109 -13.59 0.46 -4.12
C LEU A 109 -13.62 -0.70 -5.13
N VAL A 110 -12.46 -1.09 -5.66
CA VAL A 110 -12.34 -2.15 -6.67
C VAL A 110 -11.55 -3.36 -6.17
N ILE A 111 -10.74 -3.21 -5.12
CA ILE A 111 -9.79 -4.24 -4.67
C ILE A 111 -10.46 -5.59 -4.39
N GLY A 112 -11.63 -5.58 -3.73
CA GLY A 112 -12.35 -6.81 -3.38
C GLY A 112 -12.89 -7.59 -4.59
N SER A 113 -12.97 -6.96 -5.77
CA SER A 113 -13.40 -7.61 -7.02
C SER A 113 -12.25 -8.18 -7.85
N VAL A 114 -11.01 -7.89 -7.49
CA VAL A 114 -9.82 -8.30 -8.24
C VAL A 114 -8.89 -9.24 -7.48
N ILE A 115 -9.09 -9.37 -6.16
CA ILE A 115 -8.35 -10.30 -5.32
C ILE A 115 -9.27 -11.39 -4.79
N SER A 116 -8.70 -12.56 -4.52
CA SER A 116 -9.42 -13.72 -4.02
C SER A 116 -10.05 -13.49 -2.66
N GLU A 117 -11.17 -14.16 -2.39
CA GLU A 117 -11.89 -14.10 -1.10
C GLU A 117 -11.05 -14.62 0.07
N SER A 118 -10.06 -15.47 -0.23
CA SER A 118 -9.06 -15.94 0.75
C SER A 118 -8.19 -14.82 1.33
N GLN A 119 -8.10 -13.66 0.67
CA GLN A 119 -7.41 -12.49 1.22
C GLN A 119 -8.38 -11.63 2.05
N THR A 120 -8.34 -11.73 3.38
CA THR A 120 -9.31 -11.04 4.25
C THR A 120 -8.85 -9.69 4.79
N ALA A 121 -7.53 -9.44 4.87
CA ALA A 121 -6.98 -8.22 5.46
C ALA A 121 -7.14 -6.99 4.55
N PHE A 122 -7.45 -5.84 5.14
CA PHE A 122 -7.56 -4.52 4.48
C PHE A 122 -8.63 -4.40 3.36
N VAL A 123 -9.46 -5.41 3.16
CA VAL A 123 -10.59 -5.37 2.21
C VAL A 123 -11.85 -4.98 2.97
N LYS A 124 -12.61 -4.04 2.39
CA LYS A 124 -13.90 -3.64 2.95
C LYS A 124 -14.83 -4.86 3.02
N ASP A 125 -15.59 -4.96 4.11
CA ASP A 125 -16.61 -5.99 4.31
C ASP A 125 -16.07 -7.44 4.43
N ARG A 126 -14.75 -7.61 4.65
CA ARG A 126 -14.11 -8.90 5.02
C ARG A 126 -13.59 -8.84 6.46
N GLN A 127 -13.77 -9.90 7.25
CA GLN A 127 -13.27 -9.95 8.62
C GLN A 127 -12.01 -10.81 8.73
N ILE A 128 -11.02 -10.33 9.49
CA ILE A 128 -9.78 -11.11 9.74
C ILE A 128 -10.09 -12.42 10.47
N LEU A 129 -11.13 -12.42 11.30
CA LEU A 129 -11.57 -13.59 12.05
C LEU A 129 -12.10 -14.72 11.16
N ASP A 130 -12.58 -14.42 9.95
CA ASP A 130 -13.09 -15.42 9.02
C ASP A 130 -12.00 -16.42 8.63
N GLY A 131 -10.78 -15.93 8.37
CA GLY A 131 -9.64 -16.78 8.04
C GLY A 131 -9.22 -17.70 9.20
N ILE A 132 -9.31 -17.19 10.43
CA ILE A 132 -9.02 -17.97 11.64
C ILE A 132 -10.10 -19.04 11.85
N LEU A 133 -11.38 -18.69 11.65
CA LEU A 133 -12.49 -19.62 11.76
C LEU A 133 -12.37 -20.76 10.75
N ILE A 134 -12.13 -20.45 9.47
CA ILE A 134 -11.94 -21.46 8.41
C ILE A 134 -10.80 -22.41 8.76
N ALA A 135 -9.64 -21.88 9.19
CA ALA A 135 -8.51 -22.72 9.58
C ALA A 135 -8.84 -23.64 10.78
N ASN A 136 -9.59 -23.15 11.77
CA ASN A 136 -10.02 -23.95 12.91
C ASN A 136 -11.00 -25.07 12.50
N GLU A 137 -11.97 -24.79 11.64
CA GLU A 137 -12.92 -25.79 11.14
C GLU A 137 -12.21 -26.90 10.35
N VAL A 138 -11.23 -26.56 9.50
CA VAL A 138 -10.41 -27.56 8.77
C VAL A 138 -9.66 -28.48 9.74
N VAL A 139 -9.09 -27.93 10.81
CA VAL A 139 -8.39 -28.72 11.84
C VAL A 139 -9.36 -29.63 12.60
N ASP A 140 -10.52 -29.11 12.99
CA ASP A 140 -11.53 -29.88 13.73
C ASP A 140 -12.13 -31.01 12.87
N GLU A 141 -12.42 -30.75 11.59
CA GLU A 141 -12.89 -31.76 10.65
C GLU A 141 -11.87 -32.89 10.48
N ALA A 142 -10.60 -32.56 10.23
CA ALA A 142 -9.55 -33.56 10.09
C ALA A 142 -9.44 -34.44 11.34
N ARG A 143 -9.56 -33.84 12.53
CA ARG A 143 -9.54 -34.56 13.81
C ARG A 143 -10.73 -35.50 13.97
N LYS A 144 -11.95 -35.03 13.65
CA LYS A 144 -13.18 -35.84 13.70
C LYS A 144 -13.16 -36.99 12.71
N SER A 145 -12.66 -36.75 11.50
CA SER A 145 -12.53 -37.76 10.45
C SER A 145 -11.30 -38.67 10.58
N LYS A 146 -10.43 -38.45 11.58
CA LYS A 146 -9.15 -39.16 11.77
C LYS A 146 -8.27 -39.15 10.52
N LYS A 147 -8.28 -38.04 9.77
CA LYS A 147 -7.40 -37.83 8.62
C LYS A 147 -6.09 -37.20 9.09
N GLU A 148 -4.99 -37.62 8.50
CA GLU A 148 -3.71 -36.91 8.67
C GLU A 148 -3.82 -35.52 8.03
N LEU A 149 -3.39 -34.49 8.73
CA LEU A 149 -3.43 -33.10 8.27
C LEU A 149 -2.03 -32.49 8.37
N MET A 150 -1.59 -31.85 7.28
CA MET A 150 -0.38 -31.03 7.24
C MET A 150 -0.77 -29.58 6.98
N LEU A 151 -0.30 -28.66 7.83
CA LEU A 151 -0.54 -27.22 7.69
C LEU A 151 0.76 -26.50 7.34
N PHE A 152 0.74 -25.78 6.23
CA PHE A 152 1.84 -24.91 5.81
C PHE A 152 1.58 -23.48 6.26
N LYS A 153 2.42 -22.98 7.18
CA LYS A 153 2.45 -21.57 7.56
C LYS A 153 3.62 -20.89 6.85
N VAL A 154 3.30 -20.01 5.91
CA VAL A 154 4.28 -19.23 5.13
C VAL A 154 4.21 -17.78 5.60
N ASP A 155 5.38 -17.14 5.71
CA ASP A 155 5.50 -15.71 6.02
C ASP A 155 6.40 -15.02 4.99
N PHE A 156 6.09 -13.76 4.67
CA PHE A 156 6.86 -12.98 3.72
C PHE A 156 7.95 -12.20 4.45
N GLU A 157 9.21 -12.58 4.25
CA GLU A 157 10.32 -11.77 4.76
C GLU A 157 10.31 -10.40 4.10
N LYS A 158 10.27 -9.34 4.93
CA LYS A 158 10.30 -7.93 4.48
C LYS A 158 9.27 -7.65 3.37
N ALA A 159 8.04 -8.10 3.59
CA ALA A 159 6.94 -8.13 2.62
C ALA A 159 6.78 -6.84 1.79
N TYR A 160 6.88 -5.67 2.41
CA TYR A 160 6.80 -4.40 1.70
C TYR A 160 8.10 -4.07 0.95
N ASP A 161 9.26 -4.30 1.56
CA ASP A 161 10.57 -3.90 1.02
C ASP A 161 11.04 -4.79 -0.15
N SER A 162 10.34 -5.90 -0.42
CA SER A 162 10.70 -6.89 -1.44
C SER A 162 9.85 -6.86 -2.70
N VAL A 163 8.78 -6.05 -2.75
CA VAL A 163 7.91 -5.97 -3.92
C VAL A 163 8.66 -5.40 -5.13
N ASP A 164 8.74 -6.19 -6.19
CA ASP A 164 9.27 -5.75 -7.48
C ASP A 164 8.23 -4.91 -8.25
N TRP A 165 8.66 -3.76 -8.77
CA TRP A 165 7.77 -2.79 -9.39
C TRP A 165 7.31 -3.20 -10.80
N ASP A 166 8.16 -3.88 -11.56
CA ASP A 166 7.80 -4.37 -12.89
C ASP A 166 6.84 -5.55 -12.78
N TYR A 167 7.06 -6.45 -11.81
CA TYR A 167 6.09 -7.48 -11.44
C TYR A 167 4.73 -6.87 -11.07
N LEU A 168 4.71 -5.84 -10.22
CA LEU A 168 3.47 -5.17 -9.84
C LEU A 168 2.75 -4.55 -11.06
N ASP A 169 3.47 -3.93 -12.00
CA ASP A 169 2.88 -3.41 -13.24
C ASP A 169 2.30 -4.52 -14.13
N VAL A 170 2.99 -5.66 -14.23
CA VAL A 170 2.51 -6.84 -14.97
C VAL A 170 1.24 -7.38 -14.33
N VAL A 171 1.20 -7.54 -13.00
CA VAL A 171 0.02 -8.01 -12.27
C VAL A 171 -1.17 -7.07 -12.49
N MET A 172 -0.98 -5.76 -12.33
CA MET A 172 -2.04 -4.78 -12.61
C MET A 172 -2.48 -4.82 -14.08
N GLY A 173 -1.55 -5.07 -15.01
CA GLY A 173 -1.86 -5.26 -16.43
C GLY A 173 -2.73 -6.48 -16.69
N ARG A 174 -2.40 -7.63 -16.09
CA ARG A 174 -3.21 -8.87 -16.18
C ARG A 174 -4.58 -8.70 -15.54
N MET A 175 -4.65 -7.93 -14.46
CA MET A 175 -5.90 -7.53 -13.82
C MET A 175 -6.65 -6.44 -14.59
N SER A 176 -6.20 -6.01 -15.76
CA SER A 176 -6.86 -5.00 -16.61
C SER A 176 -7.14 -3.67 -15.89
N PHE A 177 -6.18 -3.20 -15.08
CA PHE A 177 -6.20 -1.81 -14.59
C PHE A 177 -5.94 -0.83 -15.74
N PRO A 178 -6.58 0.35 -15.76
CA PRO A 178 -6.36 1.35 -16.81
C PRO A 178 -4.89 1.74 -16.94
N THR A 179 -4.39 1.93 -18.16
CA THR A 179 -2.98 2.31 -18.41
C THR A 179 -2.57 3.58 -17.66
N LEU A 180 -3.46 4.58 -17.61
CA LEU A 180 -3.22 5.81 -16.86
C LEU A 180 -3.10 5.56 -15.35
N TRP A 181 -3.91 4.67 -14.79
CA TRP A 181 -3.80 4.27 -13.38
C TRP A 181 -2.45 3.63 -13.09
N LYS A 182 -2.03 2.67 -13.93
CA LYS A 182 -0.71 2.03 -13.79
C LYS A 182 0.43 3.05 -13.88
N LYS A 183 0.33 4.04 -14.77
CA LYS A 183 1.29 5.15 -14.87
C LYS A 183 1.36 5.95 -13.57
N TRP A 184 0.22 6.27 -12.95
CA TRP A 184 0.18 6.95 -11.65
C TRP A 184 0.84 6.13 -10.54
N ILE A 185 0.51 4.84 -10.43
CA ILE A 185 1.13 3.96 -9.43
C ILE A 185 2.64 3.85 -9.66
N LYS A 186 3.07 3.68 -10.92
CA LYS A 186 4.49 3.63 -11.29
C LYS A 186 5.21 4.92 -10.90
N GLU A 187 4.61 6.09 -11.16
CA GLU A 187 5.19 7.37 -10.72
C GLU A 187 5.29 7.43 -9.18
N CYS A 188 4.25 7.03 -8.45
CA CYS A 188 4.26 7.05 -6.98
C CYS A 188 5.36 6.17 -6.38
N VAL A 189 5.61 4.97 -6.93
CA VAL A 189 6.60 4.03 -6.36
C VAL A 189 8.02 4.27 -6.91
N CYS A 190 8.18 4.46 -8.22
CA CYS A 190 9.49 4.53 -8.86
C CYS A 190 10.22 5.86 -8.71
N SER A 191 9.49 6.96 -8.50
CA SER A 191 10.11 8.28 -8.32
C SER A 191 10.48 8.59 -6.86
N ALA A 192 10.24 7.65 -5.95
CA ALA A 192 10.46 7.86 -4.53
C ALA A 192 11.95 7.84 -4.17
N THR A 193 12.35 8.84 -3.39
CA THR A 193 13.68 8.95 -2.79
C THR A 193 13.54 8.92 -1.27
N ALA A 194 14.58 8.49 -0.58
CA ALA A 194 14.57 8.33 0.86
C ALA A 194 15.85 8.83 1.52
N SER A 195 15.72 9.33 2.75
CA SER A 195 16.82 9.53 3.69
C SER A 195 16.51 8.78 4.98
N VAL A 196 17.48 8.07 5.54
CA VAL A 196 17.33 7.42 6.85
C VAL A 196 17.57 8.45 7.96
N LEU A 197 16.69 8.49 8.96
CA LEU A 197 16.87 9.31 10.15
C LEU A 197 17.76 8.57 11.17
N VAL A 198 18.94 9.10 11.40
CA VAL A 198 19.88 8.64 12.44
C VAL A 198 19.88 9.66 13.56
N ASN A 199 19.42 9.28 14.75
CA ASN A 199 19.26 10.17 15.90
C ASN A 199 18.46 11.45 15.56
N GLY A 200 17.43 11.31 14.72
CA GLY A 200 16.58 12.42 14.27
C GLY A 200 17.15 13.26 13.13
N SER A 201 18.41 13.03 12.71
CA SER A 201 19.03 13.75 11.59
C SER A 201 18.97 12.92 10.30
N PRO A 202 18.60 13.51 9.16
CA PRO A 202 18.57 12.80 7.89
C PRO A 202 19.99 12.54 7.35
N THR A 203 20.17 11.35 6.79
CA THR A 203 21.31 11.00 5.94
C THR A 203 21.15 11.55 4.52
N ASP A 204 22.18 11.38 3.68
CA ASP A 204 22.09 11.70 2.27
C ASP A 204 20.91 10.98 1.60
N GLU A 205 20.23 11.69 0.71
CA GLU A 205 19.08 11.17 -0.02
C GLU A 205 19.53 10.17 -1.08
N PHE A 206 18.83 9.03 -1.17
CA PHE A 206 19.06 7.99 -2.16
C PHE A 206 17.74 7.56 -2.85
N PRO A 207 17.78 7.12 -4.11
CA PRO A 207 16.61 6.59 -4.79
C PRO A 207 16.22 5.23 -4.21
N LEU A 208 14.92 4.96 -4.12
CA LEU A 208 14.44 3.60 -3.92
C LEU A 208 14.51 2.84 -5.25
N GLU A 209 14.81 1.54 -5.19
CA GLU A 209 14.91 0.69 -6.39
C GLU A 209 13.80 -0.38 -6.45
N ARG A 210 13.19 -0.68 -5.29
CA ARG A 210 12.10 -1.64 -5.15
C ARG A 210 11.33 -1.39 -3.85
N GLY A 211 10.25 -2.14 -3.69
CA GLY A 211 9.47 -2.18 -2.47
C GLY A 211 8.41 -1.10 -2.37
N LEU A 212 7.65 -1.15 -1.28
CA LEU A 212 6.55 -0.27 -0.97
C LEU A 212 6.84 0.42 0.37
N ARG A 213 6.50 1.70 0.47
CA ARG A 213 6.78 2.49 1.68
C ARG A 213 5.85 2.09 2.82
N GLN A 214 6.41 1.64 3.95
CA GLN A 214 5.61 1.32 5.12
C GLN A 214 4.92 2.58 5.63
N TRP A 215 3.62 2.48 5.94
CA TRP A 215 2.76 3.60 6.36
C TRP A 215 2.35 4.60 5.27
N ASP A 216 2.71 4.36 4.01
CA ASP A 216 2.04 4.98 2.87
C ASP A 216 0.62 4.39 2.72
N PRO A 217 -0.44 5.22 2.60
CA PRO A 217 -1.81 4.76 2.39
C PRO A 217 -2.01 3.78 1.23
N LEU A 218 -1.19 3.85 0.18
CA LEU A 218 -1.29 2.96 -0.99
C LEU A 218 -0.71 1.58 -0.73
N SER A 219 0.37 1.49 0.04
CA SER A 219 1.21 0.29 0.16
C SER A 219 0.43 -0.98 0.54
N PRO A 220 -0.50 -0.96 1.52
CA PRO A 220 -1.25 -2.16 1.87
C PRO A 220 -2.04 -2.73 0.69
N PHE A 221 -2.69 -1.88 -0.10
CA PHE A 221 -3.49 -2.33 -1.25
C PHE A 221 -2.62 -2.81 -2.41
N LEU A 222 -1.50 -2.15 -2.67
CA LEU A 222 -0.55 -2.60 -3.69
C LEU A 222 0.08 -3.95 -3.32
N PHE A 223 0.31 -4.19 -2.03
CA PHE A 223 0.77 -5.48 -1.55
C PHE A 223 -0.25 -6.59 -1.77
N LEU A 224 -1.55 -6.34 -1.53
CA LEU A 224 -2.62 -7.33 -1.83
C LEU A 224 -2.62 -7.73 -3.31
N LEU A 225 -2.43 -6.76 -4.22
CA LEU A 225 -2.32 -7.04 -5.66
C LEU A 225 -1.09 -7.94 -5.94
N ALA A 226 0.08 -7.58 -5.40
CA ALA A 226 1.29 -8.37 -5.58
C ALA A 226 1.14 -9.82 -5.06
N ALA A 227 0.53 -9.98 -3.89
CA ALA A 227 0.29 -11.27 -3.24
C ALA A 227 -0.73 -12.13 -4.01
N GLU A 228 -1.67 -11.52 -4.73
CA GLU A 228 -2.67 -12.27 -5.50
C GLU A 228 -2.04 -13.13 -6.60
N GLY A 229 -0.87 -12.76 -7.13
CA GLY A 229 -0.16 -13.60 -8.10
C GLY A 229 0.21 -14.97 -7.55
N LEU A 230 0.57 -15.09 -6.27
CA LEU A 230 0.81 -16.38 -5.62
C LEU A 230 -0.47 -17.22 -5.54
N ASN A 231 -1.59 -16.58 -5.18
CA ASN A 231 -2.88 -17.26 -5.10
C ASN A 231 -3.34 -17.79 -6.47
N VAL A 232 -3.19 -16.98 -7.53
CA VAL A 232 -3.49 -17.39 -8.91
C VAL A 232 -2.59 -18.53 -9.36
N LEU A 233 -1.29 -18.48 -9.05
CA LEU A 233 -0.35 -19.56 -9.34
C LEU A 233 -0.78 -20.87 -8.66
N MET A 234 -1.11 -20.82 -7.37
CA MET A 234 -1.54 -22.00 -6.62
C MET A 234 -2.84 -22.61 -7.19
N LYS A 235 -3.82 -21.77 -7.54
CA LYS A 235 -5.06 -22.23 -8.20
C LYS A 235 -4.76 -22.93 -9.53
N ALA A 236 -3.91 -22.32 -10.37
CA ALA A 236 -3.51 -22.93 -11.63
C ALA A 236 -2.77 -24.26 -11.42
N MET A 237 -1.90 -24.38 -10.40
CA MET A 237 -1.22 -25.65 -10.10
C MET A 237 -2.19 -26.75 -9.69
N VAL A 238 -3.22 -26.43 -8.90
CA VAL A 238 -4.27 -27.38 -8.52
C VAL A 238 -5.11 -27.79 -9.75
N GLU A 239 -5.56 -26.82 -10.56
CA GLU A 239 -6.35 -27.09 -11.77
C GLU A 239 -5.61 -27.95 -12.79
N ASN A 240 -4.28 -27.78 -12.89
CA ASN A 240 -3.43 -28.57 -13.78
C ASN A 240 -2.91 -29.87 -13.14
N ASN A 241 -3.38 -30.25 -11.95
CA ASN A 241 -2.95 -31.43 -11.19
C ASN A 241 -1.43 -31.48 -10.92
N LEU A 242 -0.77 -30.32 -10.89
CA LEU A 242 0.66 -30.19 -10.52
C LEU A 242 0.84 -30.13 -9.00
N PHE A 243 -0.23 -29.86 -8.26
CA PHE A 243 -0.29 -29.92 -6.82
C PHE A 243 -1.58 -30.60 -6.37
N THR A 244 -1.46 -31.61 -5.52
CA THR A 244 -2.58 -32.28 -4.84
C THR A 244 -2.34 -32.15 -3.34
N GLY A 245 -3.25 -31.48 -2.64
CA GLY A 245 -3.19 -31.25 -1.19
C GLY A 245 -4.39 -31.84 -0.48
#